data_AF-A0A9P4URG6-F1
#
_entry.id   AF-A0A9P4URG6-F1
#
_cell.length_a   1.000
_cell.length_b   1.000
_cell.length_c   1.000
_cell.angle_alpha   90.00
_cell.angle_beta   90.00
_cell.angle_gamma   90.00
#
_symmetry.space_group_name_H-M   'P 1'
#
loop_
_entity.id
_entity.type
_entity.pdbx_description
1 polymer ?
#
loop_
_entity_poly.entity_id
_entity_poly.type
_entity_poly.pdbx_seq_one_letter_code
_entity_poly.pdbx_strand_id
1 'polypeptide(L)'
;MDDIKQVKRFLESTAETGSYDGRDTEGFVIRCQSKAGTNAWHDWFFKYKFEEPYLMYRQWRECTKAIIAGKPPKYKKHKKVTEEYLEFARRQLHGNPGLRDAYQHNHGIIKLRDDFLAFRGVKGSDIIRQEALEGDGGNEDVVKDVMLVAVASIGCGKTTVALALCNLFKWGHVQNDNITARKGKPAVFAQECCMKLADANAMVADRNNHQRRERKQLIEDVTRIVPGTRFVALHYVHDRRAYDKIRRQTRDRVLSRGDNHQTIQAGTKGPGEIIGIMEGFLDRFEPVNDDELPDSDFDIVIDLDVCASSRGNLETVVNRMYAEYPKLFRNNPKPSADDMDDAIHTALNDYQPDIKHEIKGGGGKQKNKGQANSAKKQRERKLEYFAVQLPATRVTRLLENIFKDEGPESVKMYDALKLDRRVQTEFHVTLIHRSASGDPYWATLADMYNKAKEEQSNLEPKLGLCTVRIERLVWDGRVMAFVARLSSPGDEDWHTTNKVAHSTVGTAAAAIKPVESNALLERWLEVGSGGNTGIRDLMVDGVVELEGVVRGVLQQRG
;
A
#
# COMPACT_ATOMS: atom_id res chain seq x y z
N MET A 1 -4.19 -16.79 -39.60
CA MET A 1 -4.69 -15.54 -38.99
C MET A 1 -3.48 -14.66 -38.91
N ASP A 2 -3.46 -13.63 -39.73
CA ASP A 2 -2.19 -13.01 -40.15
C ASP A 2 -2.00 -11.62 -39.53
N ASP A 3 -2.99 -11.17 -38.77
CA ASP A 3 -3.04 -9.86 -38.11
C ASP A 3 -3.67 -9.97 -36.70
N ILE A 4 -3.21 -9.14 -35.77
CA ILE A 4 -3.66 -9.11 -34.37
C ILE A 4 -5.14 -8.75 -34.23
N LYS A 5 -5.73 -7.94 -35.14
CA LYS A 5 -7.16 -7.60 -35.14
C LYS A 5 -8.01 -8.81 -35.46
N GLN A 6 -7.59 -9.63 -36.44
CA GLN A 6 -8.25 -10.91 -36.74
C GLN A 6 -8.18 -11.87 -35.54
N VAL A 7 -7.00 -11.99 -34.92
CA VAL A 7 -6.82 -12.83 -33.71
C VAL A 7 -7.71 -12.32 -32.57
N LYS A 8 -7.76 -11.00 -32.34
CA LYS A 8 -8.59 -10.40 -31.30
C LYS A 8 -10.08 -10.71 -31.52
N ARG A 9 -10.61 -10.48 -32.74
CA ARG A 9 -12.01 -10.80 -33.05
C ARG A 9 -12.34 -12.27 -32.84
N PHE A 10 -11.44 -13.16 -33.24
CA PHE A 10 -11.61 -14.60 -33.02
C PHE A 10 -11.65 -14.96 -31.53
N LEU A 11 -10.74 -14.38 -30.74
CA LEU A 11 -10.69 -14.61 -29.30
C LEU A 11 -11.94 -14.09 -28.61
N GLU A 12 -12.42 -12.90 -28.96
CA GLU A 12 -13.65 -12.30 -28.43
C GLU A 12 -14.89 -13.12 -28.81
N SER A 13 -15.05 -13.51 -30.08
CA SER A 13 -16.20 -14.30 -30.52
C SER A 13 -16.24 -15.70 -29.88
N THR A 14 -15.07 -16.28 -29.62
CA THR A 14 -14.98 -17.60 -28.97
C THR A 14 -15.17 -17.49 -27.45
N ALA A 15 -14.79 -16.36 -26.86
CA ALA A 15 -15.05 -16.06 -25.45
C ALA A 15 -16.55 -15.91 -25.17
N GLU A 16 -17.31 -15.32 -26.09
CA GLU A 16 -18.78 -15.23 -26.01
C GLU A 16 -19.46 -16.62 -25.93
N THR A 17 -18.91 -17.61 -26.65
CA THR A 17 -19.47 -18.96 -26.67
C THR A 17 -18.86 -19.90 -25.64
N GLY A 18 -17.73 -19.53 -25.01
CA GLY A 18 -16.97 -20.36 -24.07
C GLY A 18 -16.50 -21.71 -24.64
N SER A 19 -16.58 -21.89 -25.96
CA SER A 19 -16.39 -23.17 -26.63
C SER A 19 -15.81 -22.98 -28.03
N TYR A 20 -14.89 -23.86 -28.38
CA TYR A 20 -14.25 -23.91 -29.70
C TYR A 20 -14.27 -25.36 -30.19
N ASP A 21 -14.70 -25.56 -31.44
CA ASP A 21 -14.77 -26.89 -32.08
C ASP A 21 -15.54 -27.94 -31.23
N GLY A 22 -16.66 -27.49 -30.63
CA GLY A 22 -17.52 -28.34 -29.79
C GLY A 22 -16.95 -28.69 -28.41
N ARG A 23 -15.79 -28.14 -28.04
CA ARG A 23 -15.12 -28.34 -26.75
C ARG A 23 -15.14 -27.07 -25.91
N ASP A 24 -15.46 -27.23 -24.64
CA ASP A 24 -15.32 -26.16 -23.64
C ASP A 24 -13.85 -25.75 -23.58
N THR A 25 -13.62 -24.46 -23.82
CA THR A 25 -12.27 -23.92 -23.98
C THR A 25 -12.11 -22.81 -22.95
N GLU A 26 -11.14 -22.92 -22.05
CA GLU A 26 -10.89 -21.89 -21.01
C GLU A 26 -10.03 -20.73 -21.52
N GLY A 27 -9.54 -20.84 -22.76
CA GLY A 27 -8.65 -19.87 -23.38
C GLY A 27 -7.70 -20.49 -24.39
N PHE A 28 -6.82 -19.66 -24.94
CA PHE A 28 -5.83 -20.02 -25.94
C PHE A 28 -4.42 -19.61 -25.51
N VAL A 29 -3.43 -20.38 -25.97
CA VAL A 29 -2.04 -19.97 -25.98
C VAL A 29 -1.72 -19.51 -27.40
N ILE A 30 -1.50 -18.21 -27.57
CA ILE A 30 -1.19 -17.60 -28.86
C ILE A 30 0.32 -17.55 -28.99
N ARG A 31 0.86 -18.20 -30.02
CA ARG A 31 2.27 -18.08 -30.40
C ARG A 31 2.35 -17.17 -31.63
N CYS A 32 3.21 -16.17 -31.58
CA CYS A 32 3.36 -15.18 -32.64
C CYS A 32 4.79 -14.62 -32.66
N GLN A 33 5.07 -13.70 -33.58
CA GLN A 33 6.26 -12.86 -33.52
C GLN A 33 5.87 -11.46 -33.05
N SER A 34 6.74 -10.81 -32.29
CA SER A 34 6.54 -9.45 -31.77
C SER A 34 7.78 -8.60 -32.00
N LYS A 35 7.60 -7.28 -32.13
CA LYS A 35 8.67 -6.27 -32.07
C LYS A 35 8.73 -5.54 -30.73
N ALA A 36 7.86 -5.90 -29.78
CA ALA A 36 7.73 -5.19 -28.51
C ALA A 36 9.05 -5.23 -27.72
N GLY A 37 9.49 -4.07 -27.22
CA GLY A 37 10.67 -3.94 -26.36
C GLY A 37 12.03 -3.95 -27.07
N THR A 38 12.14 -4.53 -28.28
CA THR A 38 13.42 -4.70 -28.99
C THR A 38 13.45 -4.10 -30.40
N ASN A 39 12.31 -3.65 -30.94
CA ASN A 39 12.15 -3.19 -32.33
C ASN A 39 12.56 -4.21 -33.42
N ALA A 40 12.91 -5.44 -33.03
CA ALA A 40 13.24 -6.56 -33.90
C ALA A 40 12.23 -7.71 -33.70
N TRP A 41 11.91 -8.41 -34.78
CA TRP A 41 11.02 -9.58 -34.70
C TRP A 41 11.67 -10.67 -33.85
N HIS A 42 10.96 -11.12 -32.83
CA HIS A 42 11.33 -12.26 -32.00
C HIS A 42 10.09 -13.08 -31.67
N ASP A 43 10.31 -14.36 -31.36
CA ASP A 43 9.24 -15.25 -30.95
C ASP A 43 8.62 -14.78 -29.64
N TRP A 44 7.30 -14.79 -29.62
CA TRP A 44 6.50 -14.32 -28.51
C TRP A 44 5.32 -15.27 -28.30
N PHE A 45 4.85 -15.37 -27.07
CA PHE A 45 3.57 -15.99 -26.81
C PHE A 45 2.86 -15.28 -25.67
N PHE A 46 1.53 -15.34 -25.70
CA PHE A 46 0.69 -14.89 -24.62
C PHE A 46 -0.48 -15.85 -24.42
N LYS A 47 -1.06 -15.82 -23.22
CA LYS A 47 -2.24 -16.61 -22.89
C LYS A 47 -3.44 -15.67 -22.88
N TYR A 48 -4.49 -16.05 -23.58
CA TYR A 48 -5.79 -15.39 -23.53
C TYR A 48 -6.75 -16.33 -22.83
N LYS A 49 -7.20 -16.00 -21.62
CA LYS A 49 -8.15 -16.82 -20.86
C LYS A 49 -9.54 -16.20 -20.97
N PHE A 50 -10.56 -17.03 -21.10
CA PHE A 50 -11.94 -16.57 -21.06
C PHE A 50 -12.35 -16.29 -19.61
N GLU A 51 -13.20 -15.28 -19.43
CA GLU A 51 -13.80 -14.98 -18.11
C GLU A 51 -14.83 -16.07 -17.76
N GLU A 52 -15.77 -16.36 -18.64
CA GLU A 52 -16.76 -17.44 -18.46
C GLU A 52 -16.51 -18.65 -19.37
N PRO A 53 -16.87 -19.89 -18.97
CA PRO A 53 -17.51 -20.30 -17.70
C PRO A 53 -16.52 -20.46 -16.53
N TYR A 54 -15.26 -20.06 -16.71
CA TYR A 54 -14.21 -20.24 -15.70
C TYR A 54 -14.55 -19.55 -14.37
N LEU A 55 -15.02 -18.30 -14.41
CA LEU A 55 -15.42 -17.55 -13.23
C LEU A 55 -16.64 -18.17 -12.53
N MET A 56 -17.63 -18.67 -13.27
CA MET A 56 -18.72 -19.46 -12.70
C MET A 56 -18.21 -20.69 -11.92
N TYR A 57 -17.32 -21.50 -12.53
CA TYR A 57 -16.75 -22.68 -11.85
C TYR A 57 -15.89 -22.32 -10.64
N ARG A 58 -15.18 -21.20 -10.73
CA ARG A 58 -14.43 -20.64 -9.62
C ARG A 58 -15.37 -20.24 -8.47
N GLN A 59 -16.48 -19.57 -8.78
CA GLN A 59 -17.48 -19.18 -7.79
C GLN A 59 -18.05 -20.41 -7.07
N TRP A 60 -18.38 -21.46 -7.81
CA TRP A 60 -18.82 -22.74 -7.25
C TRP A 60 -17.78 -23.33 -6.29
N ARG A 61 -16.50 -23.30 -6.67
CA ARG A 61 -15.41 -23.78 -5.81
C ARG A 61 -15.37 -23.06 -4.48
N GLU A 62 -15.34 -21.73 -4.50
CA GLU A 62 -15.21 -20.91 -3.29
C GLU A 62 -16.47 -20.96 -2.42
N CYS A 63 -17.66 -20.97 -3.02
CA CYS A 63 -18.91 -21.13 -2.29
C CYS A 63 -18.98 -22.50 -1.59
N THR A 64 -18.47 -23.55 -2.23
CA THR A 64 -18.37 -24.89 -1.60
C THR A 64 -17.40 -24.86 -0.42
N LYS A 65 -16.24 -24.22 -0.55
CA LYS A 65 -15.29 -24.04 0.56
C LYS A 65 -15.90 -23.27 1.73
N ALA A 66 -16.69 -22.22 1.45
CA ALA A 66 -17.40 -21.47 2.47
C ALA A 66 -18.39 -22.36 3.24
N ILE A 67 -19.17 -23.18 2.54
CA ILE A 67 -20.09 -24.15 3.15
C ILE A 67 -19.34 -25.13 4.05
N ILE A 68 -18.22 -25.69 3.58
CA ILE A 68 -17.41 -26.62 4.39
C ILE A 68 -16.87 -25.92 5.64
N ALA A 69 -16.46 -24.65 5.53
CA ALA A 69 -15.97 -23.84 6.65
C ALA A 69 -17.08 -23.29 7.57
N GLY A 70 -18.35 -23.65 7.35
CA GLY A 70 -19.49 -23.16 8.15
C GLY A 70 -19.82 -21.68 7.93
N LYS A 71 -19.38 -21.10 6.82
CA LYS A 71 -19.64 -19.70 6.44
C LYS A 71 -20.76 -19.64 5.40
N PRO A 72 -21.60 -18.58 5.40
CA PRO A 72 -22.58 -18.39 4.35
C PRO A 72 -21.86 -18.18 2.99
N PRO A 73 -22.21 -18.94 1.94
CA PRO A 73 -21.63 -18.75 0.62
C PRO A 73 -22.07 -17.39 0.05
N LYS A 74 -21.13 -16.65 -0.54
CA LYS A 74 -21.39 -15.38 -1.21
C LYS A 74 -21.13 -15.56 -2.71
N TYR A 75 -22.12 -15.24 -3.53
CA TYR A 75 -22.05 -15.28 -4.99
C TYR A 75 -22.86 -14.12 -5.56
N LYS A 76 -22.36 -13.52 -6.64
CA LYS A 76 -22.93 -12.29 -7.22
C LYS A 76 -23.47 -12.50 -8.63
N LYS A 77 -22.78 -13.30 -9.45
CA LYS A 77 -23.18 -13.73 -10.80
C LYS A 77 -23.76 -15.15 -10.76
N HIS A 78 -24.46 -15.58 -11.82
CA HIS A 78 -24.95 -16.96 -11.96
C HIS A 78 -25.78 -17.45 -10.75
N LYS A 79 -26.65 -16.59 -10.20
CA LYS A 79 -27.25 -16.83 -8.87
C LYS A 79 -28.07 -18.12 -8.85
N LYS A 80 -28.97 -18.27 -9.82
CA LYS A 80 -29.87 -19.43 -9.92
C LYS A 80 -29.09 -20.74 -10.03
N VAL A 81 -28.17 -20.84 -11.01
CA VAL A 81 -27.39 -22.07 -11.18
C VAL A 81 -26.43 -22.31 -10.02
N THR A 82 -25.90 -21.26 -9.39
CA THR A 82 -25.06 -21.40 -8.20
C THR A 82 -25.85 -21.91 -7.01
N GLU A 83 -27.10 -21.48 -6.81
CA GLU A 83 -27.99 -22.02 -5.78
C GLU A 83 -28.26 -23.51 -5.99
N GLU A 84 -28.61 -23.91 -7.22
CA GLU A 84 -28.80 -25.31 -7.60
C GLU A 84 -27.52 -26.13 -7.37
N TYR A 85 -26.37 -25.61 -7.79
CA TYR A 85 -25.07 -26.25 -7.58
C TYR A 85 -24.76 -26.41 -6.09
N LEU A 86 -25.01 -25.40 -5.27
CA LEU A 86 -24.71 -25.47 -3.84
C LEU A 86 -25.63 -26.45 -3.11
N GLU A 87 -26.88 -26.58 -3.54
CA GLU A 87 -27.78 -27.62 -3.03
C GLU A 87 -27.32 -29.03 -3.43
N PHE A 88 -26.86 -29.20 -4.67
CA PHE A 88 -26.24 -30.45 -5.12
C PHE A 88 -24.97 -30.78 -4.32
N ALA A 89 -24.07 -29.80 -4.17
CA ALA A 89 -22.82 -29.93 -3.43
C ALA A 89 -23.06 -30.29 -1.97
N ARG A 90 -24.04 -29.67 -1.29
CA ARG A 90 -24.44 -30.04 0.09
C ARG A 90 -24.83 -31.51 0.18
N ARG A 91 -25.67 -32.00 -0.74
CA ARG A 91 -26.09 -33.41 -0.77
C ARG A 91 -24.88 -34.35 -0.91
N GLN A 92 -23.96 -34.05 -1.83
CA GLN A 92 -22.74 -34.84 -2.03
C GLN A 92 -21.81 -34.82 -0.80
N LEU A 93 -21.62 -33.64 -0.18
CA LEU A 93 -20.79 -33.48 1.02
C LEU A 93 -21.40 -34.10 2.28
N HIS A 94 -22.72 -34.29 2.33
CA HIS A 94 -23.39 -35.04 3.40
C HIS A 94 -23.30 -36.56 3.17
N GLY A 95 -23.43 -37.02 1.92
CA GLY A 95 -23.33 -38.43 1.57
C GLY A 95 -21.92 -39.01 1.61
N ASN A 96 -20.88 -38.17 1.55
CA ASN A 96 -19.48 -38.61 1.58
C ASN A 96 -18.61 -37.75 2.53
N PRO A 97 -18.41 -38.20 3.78
CA PRO A 97 -17.64 -37.45 4.78
C PRO A 97 -16.20 -37.15 4.36
N GLY A 98 -15.53 -38.08 3.67
CA GLY A 98 -14.14 -37.91 3.22
C GLY A 98 -13.97 -36.87 2.10
N LEU A 99 -15.04 -36.55 1.38
CA LEU A 99 -15.02 -35.52 0.33
C LEU A 99 -14.75 -34.13 0.92
N ARG A 100 -15.23 -33.83 2.14
CA ARG A 100 -15.03 -32.51 2.77
C ARG A 100 -13.56 -32.20 2.98
N ASP A 101 -12.82 -33.14 3.58
CA ASP A 101 -11.40 -32.99 3.87
C ASP A 101 -10.58 -32.96 2.58
N ALA A 102 -10.89 -33.84 1.62
CA ALA A 102 -10.25 -33.84 0.30
C ALA A 102 -10.46 -32.49 -0.43
N TYR A 103 -11.67 -31.93 -0.37
CA TYR A 103 -12.00 -30.67 -1.02
C TYR A 103 -11.27 -29.46 -0.42
N GLN A 104 -11.06 -29.44 0.91
CA GLN A 104 -10.22 -28.41 1.55
C GLN A 104 -8.76 -28.46 1.06
N HIS A 105 -8.27 -29.66 0.74
CA HIS A 105 -6.95 -29.88 0.13
C HIS A 105 -6.96 -29.77 -1.40
N ASN A 106 -8.00 -29.16 -1.98
CA ASN A 106 -8.20 -28.96 -3.43
C ASN A 106 -8.33 -30.25 -4.27
N HIS A 107 -8.70 -31.38 -3.65
CA HIS A 107 -9.00 -32.62 -4.34
C HIS A 107 -10.51 -32.79 -4.56
N GLY A 108 -10.90 -33.36 -5.70
CA GLY A 108 -12.31 -33.67 -6.01
C GLY A 108 -13.16 -32.49 -6.51
N ILE A 109 -12.60 -31.28 -6.64
CA ILE A 109 -13.32 -30.08 -7.13
C ILE A 109 -13.85 -30.28 -8.55
N ILE A 110 -12.98 -30.69 -9.47
CA ILE A 110 -13.32 -30.90 -10.88
C ILE A 110 -14.40 -31.97 -11.00
N LYS A 111 -14.24 -33.08 -10.26
CA LYS A 111 -15.22 -34.16 -10.25
C LYS A 111 -16.60 -33.68 -9.77
N LEU A 112 -16.67 -32.93 -8.67
CA LEU A 112 -17.94 -32.44 -8.13
C LEU A 112 -18.65 -31.50 -9.11
N ARG A 113 -17.89 -30.64 -9.80
CA ARG A 113 -18.39 -29.77 -10.87
C ARG A 113 -18.94 -30.61 -12.04
N ASP A 114 -18.15 -31.55 -12.54
CA ASP A 114 -18.52 -32.36 -13.70
C ASP A 114 -19.73 -33.25 -13.38
N ASP A 115 -19.80 -33.80 -12.17
CA ASP A 115 -20.95 -34.56 -11.67
C ASP A 115 -22.23 -33.70 -11.63
N PHE A 116 -22.13 -32.42 -11.23
CA PHE A 116 -23.26 -31.49 -11.27
C PHE A 116 -23.72 -31.17 -12.71
N LEU A 117 -22.77 -30.87 -13.60
CA LEU A 117 -23.07 -30.58 -15.01
C LEU A 117 -23.72 -31.80 -15.69
N ALA A 118 -23.22 -33.00 -15.40
CA ALA A 118 -23.80 -34.25 -15.86
C ALA A 118 -25.20 -34.49 -15.28
N PHE A 119 -25.41 -34.21 -13.98
CA PHE A 119 -26.72 -34.31 -13.33
C PHE A 119 -27.75 -33.37 -13.96
N ARG A 120 -27.33 -32.15 -14.31
CA ARG A 120 -28.18 -31.13 -14.96
C ARG A 120 -28.34 -31.37 -16.46
N GLY A 121 -27.50 -32.20 -17.07
CA GLY A 121 -27.53 -32.52 -18.49
C GLY A 121 -27.11 -31.36 -19.41
N VAL A 122 -26.34 -30.39 -18.90
CA VAL A 122 -25.94 -29.17 -19.63
C VAL A 122 -24.44 -28.93 -19.53
N LYS A 123 -23.86 -28.26 -20.53
CA LYS A 123 -22.46 -27.79 -20.47
C LYS A 123 -22.38 -26.43 -19.80
N GLY A 124 -21.17 -26.05 -19.34
CA GLY A 124 -20.96 -24.72 -18.78
C GLY A 124 -21.30 -23.60 -19.76
N SER A 125 -20.88 -23.73 -21.01
CA SER A 125 -21.17 -22.78 -22.08
C SER A 125 -22.67 -22.57 -22.30
N ASP A 126 -23.47 -23.62 -22.16
CA ASP A 126 -24.92 -23.57 -22.38
C ASP A 126 -25.60 -22.77 -21.27
N ILE A 127 -25.12 -22.92 -20.03
CA ILE A 127 -25.60 -22.17 -18.86
C ILE A 127 -25.36 -20.67 -19.06
N ILE A 128 -24.14 -20.28 -19.48
CA ILE A 128 -23.79 -18.88 -19.73
C ILE A 128 -24.67 -18.29 -20.83
N ARG A 129 -24.85 -19.03 -21.93
CA ARG A 129 -25.71 -18.58 -23.05
C ARG A 129 -27.17 -18.43 -22.61
N GLN A 130 -27.68 -19.36 -21.80
CA GLN A 130 -29.06 -19.30 -21.32
C GLN A 130 -29.27 -18.12 -20.37
N GLU A 131 -28.36 -17.87 -19.43
CA GLU A 131 -28.45 -16.72 -18.53
C GLU A 131 -28.31 -15.38 -19.27
N ALA A 132 -27.49 -15.31 -20.31
CA ALA A 132 -27.40 -14.13 -21.17
C ALA A 132 -28.70 -13.86 -21.94
N LEU A 133 -29.45 -14.90 -22.33
CA LEU A 133 -30.74 -14.79 -23.01
C LEU A 133 -31.90 -14.49 -22.04
N GLU A 134 -31.85 -15.05 -20.84
CA GLU A 134 -32.90 -14.91 -19.81
C GLU A 134 -32.76 -13.62 -18.97
N GLY A 135 -31.65 -12.90 -19.11
CA GLY A 135 -31.43 -11.61 -18.45
C GLY A 135 -31.45 -11.74 -16.92
N ASP A 136 -30.73 -12.72 -16.36
CA ASP A 136 -30.71 -12.94 -14.91
C ASP A 136 -29.97 -11.80 -14.19
N GLY A 137 -30.69 -10.72 -13.84
CA GLY A 137 -30.41 -9.88 -12.67
C GLY A 137 -28.94 -9.46 -12.46
N GLY A 138 -28.20 -9.28 -13.56
CA GLY A 138 -26.75 -9.18 -13.58
C GLY A 138 -26.27 -7.78 -13.24
N ASN A 139 -24.95 -7.55 -13.34
CA ASN A 139 -24.38 -6.20 -13.31
C ASN A 139 -25.17 -5.23 -14.24
N GLU A 140 -25.71 -5.73 -15.34
CA GLU A 140 -26.51 -4.96 -16.31
C GLU A 140 -27.76 -4.28 -15.73
N ASP A 141 -28.33 -4.77 -14.62
CA ASP A 141 -29.51 -4.16 -13.96
C ASP A 141 -29.16 -3.09 -12.94
N VAL A 142 -27.87 -2.84 -12.70
CA VAL A 142 -27.42 -1.87 -11.70
C VAL A 142 -27.68 -0.45 -12.20
N VAL A 143 -28.59 0.25 -11.51
CA VAL A 143 -28.98 1.64 -11.82
C VAL A 143 -28.52 2.66 -10.79
N LYS A 144 -28.10 2.22 -9.59
CA LYS A 144 -27.68 3.09 -8.47
C LYS A 144 -26.81 2.34 -7.45
N ASP A 145 -26.41 3.05 -6.38
CA ASP A 145 -25.66 2.56 -5.23
C ASP A 145 -24.26 2.00 -5.61
N VAL A 146 -23.60 2.60 -6.61
CA VAL A 146 -22.27 2.20 -7.06
C VAL A 146 -21.18 3.08 -6.45
N MET A 147 -20.21 2.47 -5.75
CA MET A 147 -19.07 3.17 -5.15
C MET A 147 -17.76 2.77 -5.82
N LEU A 148 -17.10 3.74 -6.45
CA LEU A 148 -15.78 3.57 -7.04
C LEU A 148 -14.72 3.87 -5.97
N VAL A 149 -13.84 2.90 -5.72
CA VAL A 149 -12.82 2.94 -4.66
C VAL A 149 -11.44 2.90 -5.29
N ALA A 150 -10.66 3.97 -5.14
CA ALA A 150 -9.27 3.96 -5.61
C ALA A 150 -8.40 3.06 -4.74
N VAL A 151 -7.58 2.21 -5.35
CA VAL A 151 -6.51 1.43 -4.73
C VAL A 151 -5.21 1.86 -5.38
N ALA A 152 -4.49 2.80 -4.76
CA ALA A 152 -3.40 3.55 -5.38
C ALA A 152 -2.42 4.16 -4.37
N SER A 153 -1.22 4.50 -4.83
CA SER A 153 -0.27 5.35 -4.10
C SER A 153 -0.47 6.83 -4.43
N ILE A 154 0.29 7.69 -3.75
CA ILE A 154 0.33 9.12 -4.06
C ILE A 154 0.91 9.34 -5.47
N GLY A 155 0.39 10.33 -6.20
CA GLY A 155 0.88 10.69 -7.53
C GLY A 155 0.35 9.85 -8.70
N CYS A 156 -0.49 8.84 -8.44
CA CYS A 156 -1.04 7.98 -9.51
C CYS A 156 -2.10 8.65 -10.40
N GLY A 157 -2.62 9.83 -10.03
CA GLY A 157 -3.65 10.54 -10.81
C GLY A 157 -5.10 10.28 -10.38
N LYS A 158 -5.31 9.58 -9.25
CA LYS A 158 -6.63 9.22 -8.69
C LYS A 158 -7.64 10.37 -8.67
N THR A 159 -7.28 11.48 -8.03
CA THR A 159 -8.15 12.65 -7.89
C THR A 159 -8.52 13.24 -9.24
N THR A 160 -7.61 13.23 -10.22
CA THR A 160 -7.88 13.75 -11.55
C THR A 160 -8.88 12.88 -12.30
N VAL A 161 -8.71 11.55 -12.23
CA VAL A 161 -9.69 10.62 -12.82
C VAL A 161 -11.04 10.74 -12.09
N ALA A 162 -11.04 10.85 -10.76
CA ALA A 162 -12.25 11.02 -9.97
C ALA A 162 -13.04 12.27 -10.37
N LEU A 163 -12.37 13.42 -10.45
CA LEU A 163 -13.00 14.69 -10.83
C LEU A 163 -13.51 14.66 -12.28
N ALA A 164 -12.77 14.04 -13.20
CA ALA A 164 -13.22 13.90 -14.58
C ALA A 164 -14.48 13.03 -14.68
N LEU A 165 -14.54 11.91 -13.95
CA LEU A 165 -15.76 11.08 -13.88
C LEU A 165 -16.95 11.86 -13.31
N CYS A 166 -16.72 12.68 -12.27
CA CYS A 166 -17.76 13.53 -11.70
C CYS A 166 -18.19 14.66 -12.64
N ASN A 167 -17.27 15.21 -13.43
CA ASN A 167 -17.60 16.20 -14.44
C ASN A 167 -18.50 15.61 -15.53
N LEU A 168 -18.14 14.43 -16.05
CA LEU A 168 -18.87 13.71 -17.11
C LEU A 168 -20.26 13.25 -16.66
N PHE A 169 -20.35 12.60 -15.49
CA PHE A 169 -21.57 11.85 -15.11
C PHE A 169 -22.33 12.46 -13.94
N LYS A 170 -21.85 13.57 -13.37
CA LYS A 170 -22.42 14.22 -12.17
C LYS A 170 -22.53 13.28 -10.98
N TRP A 171 -21.60 12.34 -10.87
CA TRP A 171 -21.48 11.42 -9.73
C TRP A 171 -20.98 12.13 -8.47
N GLY A 172 -21.28 11.55 -7.31
CA GLY A 172 -20.77 12.04 -6.03
C GLY A 172 -19.25 11.90 -5.94
N HIS A 173 -18.61 12.79 -5.17
CA HIS A 173 -17.18 12.73 -4.89
C HIS A 173 -16.94 13.12 -3.44
N VAL A 174 -16.11 12.33 -2.76
CA VAL A 174 -15.62 12.67 -1.42
C VAL A 174 -14.13 12.41 -1.40
N GLN A 175 -13.36 13.44 -1.05
CA GLN A 175 -11.92 13.34 -0.86
C GLN A 175 -11.60 13.13 0.61
N ASN A 176 -10.88 12.05 0.91
CA ASN A 176 -10.46 11.77 2.28
C ASN A 176 -9.56 12.88 2.84
N ASP A 177 -8.85 13.60 1.98
CA ASP A 177 -8.02 14.71 2.38
C ASP A 177 -8.86 15.85 2.97
N ASN A 178 -10.03 16.19 2.41
CA ASN A 178 -10.95 17.24 2.92
C ASN A 178 -11.58 16.95 4.30
N ILE A 179 -11.52 15.70 4.78
CA ILE A 179 -12.15 15.32 6.05
C ILE A 179 -11.33 15.86 7.23
N THR A 180 -11.90 16.85 7.94
CA THR A 180 -11.25 17.55 9.07
C THR A 180 -11.43 16.86 10.43
N ALA A 181 -12.21 15.77 10.49
CA ALA A 181 -12.52 15.06 11.73
C ALA A 181 -11.26 14.53 12.45
N ARG A 182 -11.07 14.95 13.71
CA ARG A 182 -9.88 14.58 14.53
C ARG A 182 -9.91 13.15 15.07
N LYS A 183 -11.11 12.55 15.22
CA LYS A 183 -11.33 11.16 15.65
C LYS A 183 -12.30 10.49 14.71
N GLY A 184 -12.10 9.18 14.47
CA GLY A 184 -12.99 8.42 13.60
C GLY A 184 -12.96 8.83 12.13
N LYS A 185 -11.89 9.50 11.66
CA LYS A 185 -11.75 9.96 10.26
C LYS A 185 -12.17 8.90 9.22
N PRO A 186 -11.77 7.61 9.33
CA PRO A 186 -12.20 6.59 8.38
C PRO A 186 -13.72 6.35 8.36
N ALA A 187 -14.37 6.39 9.52
CA ALA A 187 -15.82 6.21 9.63
C ALA A 187 -16.59 7.47 9.16
N VAL A 188 -16.07 8.67 9.46
CA VAL A 188 -16.64 9.93 8.94
C VAL A 188 -16.54 9.98 7.42
N PHE A 189 -15.41 9.58 6.85
CA PHE A 189 -15.24 9.48 5.40
C PHE A 189 -16.26 8.53 4.77
N ALA A 190 -16.44 7.32 5.34
CA ALA A 190 -17.46 6.38 4.89
C ALA A 190 -18.88 6.97 5.01
N GLN A 191 -19.19 7.67 6.10
CA GLN A 191 -20.48 8.31 6.31
C GLN A 191 -20.75 9.42 5.28
N GLU A 192 -19.79 10.29 5.00
CA GLU A 192 -19.92 11.32 3.97
C GLU A 192 -20.08 10.71 2.57
N CYS A 193 -19.36 9.62 2.28
CA CYS A 193 -19.56 8.83 1.06
C CYS A 193 -21.01 8.33 0.96
N CYS A 194 -21.54 7.72 2.03
CA CYS A 194 -22.93 7.24 2.05
C CYS A 194 -23.95 8.37 1.90
N MET A 195 -23.71 9.55 2.50
CA MET A 195 -24.59 10.71 2.31
C MET A 195 -24.60 11.16 0.86
N LYS A 196 -23.43 11.30 0.22
CA LYS A 196 -23.33 11.67 -1.20
C LYS A 196 -23.91 10.61 -2.13
N LEU A 197 -23.79 9.33 -1.78
CA LEU A 197 -24.37 8.23 -2.55
C LEU A 197 -25.90 8.21 -2.46
N ALA A 198 -26.51 8.78 -1.41
CA ALA A 198 -27.96 8.91 -1.34
C ALA A 198 -28.53 9.85 -2.43
N ASP A 199 -27.74 10.85 -2.84
CA ASP A 199 -28.13 11.86 -3.82
C ASP A 199 -27.71 11.51 -5.27
N ALA A 200 -26.83 10.53 -5.46
CA ALA A 200 -26.25 10.18 -6.76
C ALA A 200 -26.25 8.67 -7.02
N ASN A 201 -26.49 8.26 -8.27
CA ASN A 201 -26.49 6.83 -8.64
C ASN A 201 -25.12 6.15 -8.40
N ALA A 202 -24.04 6.93 -8.49
CA ALA A 202 -22.70 6.46 -8.23
C ALA A 202 -21.85 7.56 -7.57
N MET A 203 -20.76 7.14 -6.91
CA MET A 203 -19.83 8.08 -6.30
C MET A 203 -18.38 7.55 -6.28
N VAL A 204 -17.41 8.47 -6.24
CA VAL A 204 -15.97 8.16 -6.15
C VAL A 204 -15.42 8.47 -4.76
N ALA A 205 -14.96 7.42 -4.06
CA ALA A 205 -14.37 7.49 -2.73
C ALA A 205 -12.85 7.74 -2.90
N ASP A 206 -12.47 9.00 -2.99
CA ASP A 206 -11.09 9.42 -3.27
C ASP A 206 -10.22 9.36 -2.00
N ARG A 207 -9.77 8.12 -1.73
CA ARG A 207 -8.75 7.76 -0.74
C ARG A 207 -7.78 6.77 -1.39
N ASN A 208 -6.53 6.72 -0.91
CA ASN A 208 -5.53 5.83 -1.49
C ASN A 208 -5.90 4.33 -1.38
N ASN A 209 -6.43 3.89 -0.23
CA ASN A 209 -6.77 2.49 0.08
C ASN A 209 -5.69 1.45 -0.31
N HIS A 210 -4.42 1.88 -0.31
CA HIS A 210 -3.26 1.06 -0.69
C HIS A 210 -3.06 -0.17 0.18
N GLN A 211 -3.60 -0.20 1.40
CA GLN A 211 -3.48 -1.34 2.31
C GLN A 211 -4.80 -2.11 2.41
N ARG A 212 -4.72 -3.44 2.56
CA ARG A 212 -5.87 -4.36 2.67
C ARG A 212 -6.79 -3.98 3.83
N ARG A 213 -6.22 -3.55 4.97
CA ARG A 213 -7.00 -3.07 6.13
C ARG A 213 -7.85 -1.83 5.83
N GLU A 214 -7.40 -0.95 4.93
CA GLU A 214 -8.12 0.27 4.56
C GLU A 214 -9.32 -0.09 3.68
N ARG A 215 -9.14 -1.03 2.75
CA ARG A 215 -10.22 -1.56 1.90
C ARG A 215 -11.28 -2.27 2.73
N LYS A 216 -10.85 -3.15 3.65
CA LYS A 216 -11.74 -3.82 4.61
C LYS A 216 -12.59 -2.82 5.39
N GLN A 217 -11.96 -1.81 5.98
CA GLN A 217 -12.66 -0.81 6.78
C GLN A 217 -13.70 -0.04 5.97
N LEU A 218 -13.36 0.39 4.75
CA LEU A 218 -14.29 1.16 3.91
C LEU A 218 -15.49 0.31 3.52
N ILE A 219 -15.26 -0.92 3.05
CA ILE A 219 -16.31 -1.86 2.65
C ILE A 219 -17.23 -2.14 3.85
N GLU A 220 -16.69 -2.53 5.00
CA GLU A 220 -17.49 -2.84 6.19
C GLU A 220 -18.31 -1.66 6.69
N ASP A 221 -17.75 -0.45 6.72
CA ASP A 221 -18.45 0.74 7.21
C ASP A 221 -19.54 1.22 6.25
N VAL A 222 -19.30 1.15 4.93
CA VAL A 222 -20.30 1.49 3.91
C VAL A 222 -21.40 0.44 3.87
N THR A 223 -21.08 -0.86 3.82
CA THR A 223 -22.07 -1.95 3.81
C THR A 223 -22.95 -1.94 5.05
N ARG A 224 -22.48 -1.43 6.19
CA ARG A 224 -23.31 -1.27 7.39
C ARG A 224 -24.41 -0.21 7.21
N ILE A 225 -24.16 0.83 6.43
CA ILE A 225 -25.09 1.95 6.19
C ILE A 225 -25.95 1.68 4.95
N VAL A 226 -25.33 1.20 3.87
CA VAL A 226 -25.96 0.89 2.59
C VAL A 226 -25.57 -0.55 2.21
N PRO A 227 -26.31 -1.57 2.69
CA PRO A 227 -25.96 -2.98 2.49
C PRO A 227 -25.92 -3.42 1.02
N GLY A 228 -26.66 -2.73 0.14
CA GLY A 228 -26.74 -3.02 -1.29
C GLY A 228 -25.66 -2.35 -2.15
N THR A 229 -24.69 -1.63 -1.57
CA THR A 229 -23.66 -0.94 -2.34
C THR A 229 -22.84 -1.91 -3.19
N ARG A 230 -22.65 -1.54 -4.46
CA ARG A 230 -21.74 -2.20 -5.40
C ARG A 230 -20.39 -1.51 -5.38
N PHE A 231 -19.32 -2.24 -5.09
CA PHE A 231 -17.98 -1.67 -5.01
C PHE A 231 -17.20 -1.94 -6.30
N VAL A 232 -16.64 -0.89 -6.89
CA VAL A 232 -15.74 -0.98 -8.05
C VAL A 232 -14.35 -0.56 -7.62
N ALA A 233 -13.37 -1.46 -7.64
CA ALA A 233 -11.99 -1.11 -7.37
C ALA A 233 -11.36 -0.46 -8.61
N LEU A 234 -10.85 0.75 -8.46
CA LEU A 234 -9.94 1.37 -9.42
C LEU A 234 -8.52 1.03 -9.00
N HIS A 235 -8.01 -0.10 -9.47
CA HIS A 235 -6.74 -0.67 -9.06
C HIS A 235 -5.61 -0.10 -9.92
N TYR A 236 -4.89 0.86 -9.37
CA TYR A 236 -3.67 1.37 -10.01
C TYR A 236 -2.57 0.36 -9.80
N VAL A 237 -2.18 -0.35 -10.86
CA VAL A 237 -1.31 -1.53 -10.76
C VAL A 237 0.14 -1.13 -10.47
N HIS A 238 0.64 -1.55 -9.31
CA HIS A 238 2.04 -1.41 -8.94
C HIS A 238 2.79 -2.74 -9.18
N ASP A 239 3.24 -2.98 -10.42
CA ASP A 239 4.12 -4.11 -10.72
C ASP A 239 5.52 -3.84 -10.15
N ARG A 240 6.01 -4.77 -9.31
CA ARG A 240 7.37 -4.73 -8.73
C ARG A 240 8.46 -4.56 -9.77
N ARG A 241 8.28 -5.12 -10.97
CA ARG A 241 9.24 -4.98 -12.09
C ARG A 241 9.31 -3.55 -12.63
N ALA A 242 8.26 -2.76 -12.42
CA ALA A 242 8.13 -1.40 -12.90
C ALA A 242 8.26 -0.35 -11.79
N TYR A 243 8.63 -0.72 -10.56
CA TYR A 243 8.68 0.20 -9.41
C TYR A 243 9.53 1.43 -9.67
N ASP A 244 10.71 1.31 -10.29
CA ASP A 244 11.56 2.47 -10.58
C ASP A 244 10.91 3.43 -11.60
N LYS A 245 10.14 2.90 -12.55
CA LYS A 245 9.39 3.70 -13.52
C LYS A 245 8.20 4.39 -12.85
N ILE A 246 7.45 3.64 -12.05
CA ILE A 246 6.29 4.14 -11.29
C ILE A 246 6.74 5.22 -10.31
N ARG A 247 7.83 5.00 -9.58
CA ARG A 247 8.44 5.94 -8.64
C ARG A 247 8.82 7.24 -9.35
N ARG A 248 9.50 7.17 -10.50
CA ARG A 248 9.85 8.36 -11.29
C ARG A 248 8.61 9.13 -11.73
N GLN A 249 7.66 8.48 -12.40
CA GLN A 249 6.50 9.17 -12.93
C GLN A 249 5.57 9.74 -11.87
N THR A 250 5.34 9.01 -10.76
CA THR A 250 4.51 9.53 -9.66
C THR A 250 5.18 10.74 -9.01
N ARG A 251 6.52 10.71 -8.83
CA ARG A 251 7.28 11.87 -8.33
C ARG A 251 7.20 13.06 -9.27
N ASP A 252 7.45 12.84 -10.55
CA ASP A 252 7.40 13.91 -11.56
C ASP A 252 6.03 14.58 -11.59
N ARG A 253 4.94 13.80 -11.47
CA ARG A 253 3.56 14.32 -11.38
C ARG A 253 3.27 15.12 -10.12
N VAL A 254 3.84 14.72 -8.98
CA VAL A 254 3.67 15.44 -7.71
C VAL A 254 4.46 16.75 -7.74
N LEU A 255 5.70 16.70 -8.25
CA LEU A 255 6.57 17.87 -8.35
C LEU A 255 6.08 18.88 -9.39
N SER A 256 5.60 18.41 -10.56
CA SER A 256 5.10 19.29 -11.63
C SER A 256 3.77 19.96 -11.30
N ARG A 257 2.96 19.36 -10.41
CA ARG A 257 1.72 19.96 -9.89
C ARG A 257 1.95 21.02 -8.82
N GLY A 258 3.15 21.08 -8.23
CA GLY A 258 3.49 22.05 -7.20
C GLY A 258 2.52 22.03 -6.00
N ASP A 259 2.20 23.21 -5.47
CA ASP A 259 1.37 23.42 -4.28
C ASP A 259 -0.13 23.12 -4.44
N ASN A 260 -0.55 22.65 -5.63
CA ASN A 260 -1.92 22.19 -5.88
C ASN A 260 -2.12 20.72 -5.45
N HIS A 261 -1.07 20.02 -5.02
CA HIS A 261 -1.21 18.70 -4.43
C HIS A 261 -1.70 18.79 -2.98
N GLN A 262 -2.95 18.41 -2.75
CA GLN A 262 -3.64 18.60 -1.48
C GLN A 262 -2.95 18.01 -0.24
N THR A 263 -2.26 16.88 -0.41
CA THR A 263 -1.60 16.12 0.65
C THR A 263 -0.11 16.45 0.83
N ILE A 264 0.52 17.11 -0.15
CA ILE A 264 1.97 17.33 -0.20
C ILE A 264 2.20 18.77 -0.67
N GLN A 265 2.57 19.64 0.26
CA GLN A 265 2.94 21.02 -0.06
C GLN A 265 4.36 21.02 -0.66
N ALA A 266 4.44 21.01 -1.99
CA ALA A 266 5.72 20.98 -2.70
C ALA A 266 6.57 22.24 -2.48
N GLY A 267 5.95 23.36 -2.08
CA GLY A 267 6.61 24.64 -1.80
C GLY A 267 7.12 24.82 -0.36
N THR A 268 6.63 24.04 0.63
CA THR A 268 7.05 24.17 2.05
C THR A 268 7.83 22.97 2.59
N LYS A 269 7.79 21.83 1.89
CA LYS A 269 8.54 20.62 2.27
C LYS A 269 9.70 20.37 1.31
N GLY A 270 10.86 20.04 1.85
CA GLY A 270 12.02 19.69 1.03
C GLY A 270 11.74 18.45 0.16
N PRO A 271 12.32 18.34 -1.05
CA PRO A 271 12.09 17.21 -1.95
C PRO A 271 12.28 15.84 -1.30
N GLY A 272 13.21 15.71 -0.34
CA GLY A 272 13.46 14.48 0.41
C GLY A 272 12.29 14.02 1.30
N GLU A 273 11.58 14.94 1.95
CA GLU A 273 10.42 14.60 2.79
C GLU A 273 9.22 14.15 1.93
N ILE A 274 9.02 14.81 0.79
CA ILE A 274 8.02 14.45 -0.21
C ILE A 274 8.28 13.03 -0.72
N ILE A 275 9.53 12.74 -1.06
CA ILE A 275 9.96 11.40 -1.49
C ILE A 275 9.68 10.39 -0.37
N GLY A 276 10.12 10.65 0.86
CA GLY A 276 9.91 9.72 1.98
C GLY A 276 8.44 9.39 2.24
N ILE A 277 7.54 10.37 2.12
CA ILE A 277 6.09 10.13 2.22
C ILE A 277 5.62 9.22 1.08
N MET A 278 5.99 9.55 -0.16
CA MET A 278 5.61 8.77 -1.34
C MET A 278 6.12 7.32 -1.26
N GLU A 279 7.37 7.13 -0.84
CA GLU A 279 7.95 5.80 -0.60
C GLU A 279 7.16 5.03 0.44
N GLY A 280 6.79 5.66 1.56
CA GLY A 280 5.98 5.01 2.57
C GLY A 280 4.64 4.47 2.03
N PHE A 281 4.00 5.16 1.10
CA PHE A 281 2.78 4.66 0.44
C PHE A 281 3.07 3.53 -0.55
N LEU A 282 4.18 3.59 -1.27
CA LEU A 282 4.59 2.55 -2.22
C LEU A 282 5.01 1.26 -1.51
N ASP A 283 5.80 1.37 -0.44
CA ASP A 283 6.31 0.24 0.35
C ASP A 283 5.20 -0.52 1.07
N ARG A 284 4.14 0.18 1.48
CA ARG A 284 2.96 -0.40 2.13
C ARG A 284 1.84 -0.76 1.15
N PHE A 285 2.06 -0.63 -0.15
CA PHE A 285 1.05 -0.98 -1.14
C PHE A 285 0.83 -2.50 -1.17
N GLU A 286 -0.39 -2.92 -0.90
CA GLU A 286 -0.88 -4.29 -0.98
C GLU A 286 -1.81 -4.38 -2.20
N PRO A 287 -1.41 -5.04 -3.30
CA PRO A 287 -2.23 -5.19 -4.51
C PRO A 287 -3.61 -5.76 -4.20
N VAL A 288 -4.57 -5.45 -5.08
CA VAL A 288 -5.90 -6.07 -4.99
C VAL A 288 -5.77 -7.56 -5.25
N ASN A 289 -6.36 -8.37 -4.36
CA ASN A 289 -6.49 -9.81 -4.54
C ASN A 289 -7.96 -10.22 -4.39
N ASP A 290 -8.70 -10.20 -5.49
CA ASP A 290 -10.13 -10.51 -5.55
C ASP A 290 -10.49 -11.96 -5.15
N ASP A 291 -9.48 -12.78 -4.87
CA ASP A 291 -9.62 -14.15 -4.38
C ASP A 291 -9.85 -14.22 -2.86
N GLU A 292 -9.53 -13.16 -2.13
CA GLU A 292 -9.56 -13.14 -0.67
C GLU A 292 -10.29 -11.91 -0.12
N LEU A 293 -10.96 -12.09 1.03
CA LEU A 293 -11.52 -10.96 1.78
C LEU A 293 -10.42 -9.98 2.20
N PRO A 294 -10.62 -8.66 2.15
CA PRO A 294 -11.86 -7.98 1.82
C PRO A 294 -12.05 -7.75 0.32
N ASP A 295 -11.05 -8.04 -0.51
CA ASP A 295 -11.02 -7.62 -1.91
C ASP A 295 -11.97 -8.46 -2.77
N SER A 296 -12.28 -9.69 -2.36
CA SER A 296 -13.35 -10.49 -2.93
C SER A 296 -14.75 -9.88 -2.76
N ASP A 297 -14.92 -8.85 -1.92
CA ASP A 297 -16.19 -8.11 -1.81
C ASP A 297 -16.32 -6.99 -2.87
N PHE A 298 -15.30 -6.69 -3.68
CA PHE A 298 -15.47 -5.87 -4.89
C PHE A 298 -16.36 -6.59 -5.91
N ASP A 299 -17.21 -5.86 -6.62
CA ASP A 299 -18.04 -6.38 -7.71
C ASP A 299 -17.28 -6.35 -9.04
N ILE A 300 -16.41 -5.35 -9.22
CA ILE A 300 -15.56 -5.18 -10.40
C ILE A 300 -14.19 -4.67 -9.93
N VAL A 301 -13.12 -5.20 -10.52
CA VAL A 301 -11.77 -4.65 -10.40
C VAL A 301 -11.34 -4.14 -11.77
N ILE A 302 -11.03 -2.85 -11.85
CA ILE A 302 -10.55 -2.17 -13.05
C ILE A 302 -9.07 -1.88 -12.86
N ASP A 303 -8.21 -2.64 -13.55
CA ASP A 303 -6.77 -2.41 -13.54
C ASP A 303 -6.41 -1.18 -14.40
N LEU A 304 -5.68 -0.25 -13.78
CA LEU A 304 -5.23 1.01 -14.36
C LEU A 304 -3.71 1.04 -14.39
N ASP A 305 -3.15 1.55 -15.48
CA ASP A 305 -1.71 1.70 -15.62
C ASP A 305 -1.27 3.00 -14.94
N VAL A 306 -0.50 2.89 -13.86
CA VAL A 306 0.08 4.05 -13.16
C VAL A 306 0.92 4.90 -14.12
N CYS A 307 1.57 4.26 -15.09
CA CYS A 307 2.44 4.90 -16.06
C CYS A 307 1.71 5.56 -17.23
N ALA A 308 0.46 5.19 -17.49
CA ALA A 308 -0.40 5.80 -18.49
C ALA A 308 -0.86 7.19 -18.05
N SER A 309 -1.33 8.01 -18.99
CA SER A 309 -1.93 9.31 -18.69
C SER A 309 -3.24 9.14 -17.91
N SER A 310 -3.61 10.12 -17.09
CA SER A 310 -4.92 10.13 -16.42
C SER A 310 -6.08 10.02 -17.43
N ARG A 311 -5.90 10.56 -18.64
CA ARG A 311 -6.86 10.45 -19.74
C ARG A 311 -7.02 9.03 -20.28
N GLY A 312 -5.92 8.28 -20.43
CA GLY A 312 -5.98 6.86 -20.82
C GLY A 312 -6.63 5.98 -19.75
N ASN A 313 -6.34 6.27 -18.48
CA ASN A 313 -6.99 5.59 -17.36
C ASN A 313 -8.48 5.95 -17.26
N LEU A 314 -8.87 7.21 -17.48
CA LEU A 314 -10.27 7.63 -17.53
C LEU A 314 -11.05 6.83 -18.58
N GLU A 315 -10.53 6.72 -19.79
CA GLU A 315 -11.18 5.95 -20.85
C GLU A 315 -11.30 4.46 -20.52
N THR A 316 -10.28 3.89 -19.88
CA THR A 316 -10.33 2.51 -19.39
C THR A 316 -11.48 2.31 -18.39
N VAL A 317 -11.64 3.25 -17.44
CA VAL A 317 -12.75 3.22 -16.48
C VAL A 317 -14.10 3.39 -17.18
N VAL A 318 -14.24 4.40 -18.05
CA VAL A 318 -15.49 4.65 -18.79
C VAL A 318 -15.90 3.42 -19.61
N ASN A 319 -14.96 2.83 -20.35
CA ASN A 319 -15.20 1.64 -21.16
C ASN A 319 -15.71 0.47 -20.31
N ARG A 320 -15.02 0.17 -19.21
CA ARG A 320 -15.40 -0.96 -18.37
C ARG A 320 -16.73 -0.72 -17.64
N MET A 321 -16.99 0.52 -17.21
CA MET A 321 -18.26 0.86 -16.55
C MET A 321 -19.45 0.77 -17.52
N TYR A 322 -19.31 1.23 -18.77
CA TYR A 322 -20.37 1.09 -19.77
C TYR A 322 -20.63 -0.36 -20.16
N ALA A 323 -19.59 -1.19 -20.20
CA ALA A 323 -19.72 -2.62 -20.49
C ALA A 323 -20.42 -3.37 -19.34
N GLU A 324 -20.05 -3.09 -18.09
CA GLU A 324 -20.55 -3.85 -16.95
C GLU A 324 -21.86 -3.28 -16.38
N TYR A 325 -22.02 -1.96 -16.36
CA TYR A 325 -23.17 -1.26 -15.78
C TYR A 325 -23.86 -0.32 -16.78
N PRO A 326 -24.32 -0.81 -17.96
CA PRO A 326 -24.94 0.05 -18.98
C PRO A 326 -26.16 0.84 -18.47
N LYS A 327 -26.99 0.25 -17.61
CA LYS A 327 -28.19 0.91 -17.06
C LYS A 327 -27.87 2.00 -16.02
N LEU A 328 -26.67 2.02 -15.44
CA LEU A 328 -26.21 3.10 -14.55
C LEU A 328 -26.21 4.45 -15.28
N PHE A 329 -25.96 4.42 -16.59
CA PHE A 329 -25.94 5.59 -17.45
C PHE A 329 -27.32 5.96 -18.02
N ARG A 330 -28.39 5.26 -17.62
CA ARG A 330 -29.77 5.51 -18.08
C ARG A 330 -29.89 5.55 -19.61
N ASN A 331 -29.14 4.70 -20.31
CA ASN A 331 -29.04 4.64 -21.77
C ASN A 331 -28.46 5.90 -22.43
N ASN A 332 -27.82 6.79 -21.68
CA ASN A 332 -27.05 7.89 -22.28
C ASN A 332 -25.88 7.33 -23.09
N PRO A 333 -25.57 7.91 -24.26
CA PRO A 333 -24.45 7.46 -25.07
C PRO A 333 -23.15 7.62 -24.28
N LYS A 334 -22.18 6.75 -24.59
CA LYS A 334 -20.83 6.85 -24.05
C LYS A 334 -20.21 8.21 -24.44
N PRO A 335 -19.53 8.92 -23.51
CA PRO A 335 -18.80 10.14 -23.84
C PRO A 335 -17.81 9.93 -24.98
N SER A 336 -17.68 10.95 -25.83
CA SER A 336 -16.71 10.99 -26.92
C SER A 336 -15.28 11.15 -26.40
N ALA A 337 -14.31 11.05 -27.32
CA ALA A 337 -12.91 11.30 -26.98
C ALA A 337 -12.71 12.74 -26.49
N ASP A 338 -13.35 13.70 -27.14
CA ASP A 338 -13.30 15.13 -26.84
C ASP A 338 -13.93 15.43 -25.48
N ASP A 339 -15.09 14.83 -25.16
CA ASP A 339 -15.73 15.00 -23.84
C ASP A 339 -14.80 14.55 -22.71
N MET A 340 -14.09 13.43 -22.92
CA MET A 340 -13.13 12.91 -21.93
C MET A 340 -11.87 13.77 -21.83
N ASP A 341 -11.43 14.39 -22.93
CA ASP A 341 -10.30 15.33 -22.93
C ASP A 341 -10.65 16.61 -22.19
N ASP A 342 -11.83 17.18 -22.46
CA ASP A 342 -12.38 18.35 -21.76
C ASP A 342 -12.55 18.08 -20.27
N ALA A 343 -13.09 16.91 -19.89
CA ALA A 343 -13.23 16.54 -18.49
C ALA A 343 -11.89 16.46 -17.75
N ILE A 344 -10.83 15.97 -18.41
CA ILE A 344 -9.47 15.95 -17.85
C ILE A 344 -8.89 17.36 -17.76
N HIS A 345 -9.10 18.19 -18.79
CA HIS A 345 -8.66 19.58 -18.79
C HIS A 345 -9.29 20.37 -17.63
N THR A 346 -10.60 20.27 -17.45
CA THR A 346 -11.31 20.85 -16.30
C THR A 346 -10.78 20.30 -14.97
N ALA A 347 -10.57 18.98 -14.86
CA ALA A 347 -10.03 18.38 -13.64
C ALA A 347 -8.59 18.84 -13.29
N LEU A 348 -7.81 19.29 -14.27
CA LEU A 348 -6.44 19.79 -14.08
C LEU A 348 -6.37 21.30 -13.80
N ASN A 349 -7.24 22.08 -14.44
CA ASN A 349 -7.15 23.54 -14.44
C ASN A 349 -8.13 24.22 -13.47
N ASP A 350 -9.33 23.66 -13.31
CA ASP A 350 -10.39 24.26 -12.48
C ASP A 350 -10.36 23.73 -11.04
N TYR A 351 -9.53 22.71 -10.77
CA TYR A 351 -9.40 22.15 -9.43
C TYR A 351 -8.49 23.01 -8.54
N GLN A 352 -9.10 23.72 -7.60
CA GLN A 352 -8.41 24.28 -6.44
C GLN A 352 -8.75 23.44 -5.20
N PRO A 353 -7.77 22.94 -4.44
CA PRO A 353 -8.06 22.14 -3.25
C PRO A 353 -8.77 22.99 -2.18
N ASP A 354 -10.00 22.61 -1.81
CA ASP A 354 -10.84 23.32 -0.83
C ASP A 354 -10.17 23.48 0.55
N ILE A 355 -9.39 22.48 0.97
CA ILE A 355 -8.66 22.50 2.24
C ILE A 355 -7.27 21.88 2.04
N LYS A 356 -6.21 22.66 2.29
CA LYS A 356 -4.83 22.17 2.24
C LYS A 356 -4.49 21.41 3.53
N HIS A 357 -4.24 20.11 3.43
CA HIS A 357 -3.92 19.27 4.60
C HIS A 357 -2.44 18.89 4.62
N GLU A 358 -1.78 19.14 5.75
CA GLU A 358 -0.40 18.71 5.98
C GLU A 358 -0.38 17.24 6.44
N ILE A 359 0.14 16.31 5.64
CA ILE A 359 0.47 14.97 6.14
C ILE A 359 1.60 15.12 7.16
N LYS A 360 1.29 14.85 8.42
CA LYS A 360 2.27 14.58 9.46
C LYS A 360 2.56 13.09 9.41
N GLY A 361 3.81 12.72 9.14
CA GLY A 361 4.27 11.33 9.12
C GLY A 361 3.76 10.58 10.36
N GLY A 362 3.05 9.47 10.14
CA GLY A 362 2.29 8.78 11.18
C GLY A 362 3.18 7.96 12.11
N GLY A 363 3.28 8.38 13.37
CA GLY A 363 3.66 7.53 14.52
C GLY A 363 2.41 7.13 15.31
N GLY A 364 2.34 5.88 15.77
CA GLY A 364 1.15 5.22 16.33
C GLY A 364 0.62 5.78 17.66
N LYS A 365 -0.71 5.70 17.83
CA LYS A 365 -1.47 6.17 19.02
C LYS A 365 -1.43 5.19 20.18
N GLN A 366 -1.28 5.69 21.42
CA GLN A 366 -1.88 5.09 22.61
C GLN A 366 -2.60 6.15 23.47
N LYS A 367 -3.80 5.80 23.96
CA LYS A 367 -4.77 6.65 24.65
C LYS A 367 -4.41 6.83 26.14
N ASN A 368 -4.61 8.03 26.71
CA ASN A 368 -5.48 8.20 27.89
C ASN A 368 -6.00 9.63 28.14
N LYS A 369 -7.14 9.71 28.82
CA LYS A 369 -8.04 10.85 29.05
C LYS A 369 -7.58 11.82 30.15
N GLY A 370 -7.99 13.11 30.05
CA GLY A 370 -8.07 14.06 31.17
C GLY A 370 -8.30 15.51 30.70
N GLN A 371 -9.32 16.18 31.22
CA GLN A 371 -9.93 17.45 30.77
C GLN A 371 -9.10 18.73 31.03
N ALA A 372 -9.28 19.76 30.19
CA ALA A 372 -9.91 21.06 30.52
C ALA A 372 -9.47 22.18 29.54
N ASN A 373 -10.46 22.96 29.09
CA ASN A 373 -10.34 24.06 28.15
C ASN A 373 -9.44 25.20 28.67
N SER A 374 -8.43 25.56 27.87
CA SER A 374 -7.97 26.95 27.73
C SER A 374 -7.24 27.07 26.39
N ALA A 375 -7.59 28.11 25.62
CA ALA A 375 -6.97 28.44 24.35
C ALA A 375 -5.43 28.51 24.51
N LYS A 376 -4.69 27.64 23.81
CA LYS A 376 -3.22 27.65 23.82
C LYS A 376 -2.71 27.73 22.39
N LYS A 377 -1.99 28.83 22.10
CA LYS A 377 -0.88 28.93 21.15
C LYS A 377 -0.28 27.54 20.92
N GLN A 378 -0.15 27.13 19.65
CA GLN A 378 0.60 25.92 19.30
C GLN A 378 1.92 25.95 20.07
N ARG A 379 2.08 25.04 21.04
CA ARG A 379 3.37 24.84 21.71
C ARG A 379 4.34 24.43 20.61
N GLU A 380 5.33 25.29 20.35
CA GLU A 380 6.47 24.92 19.53
C GLU A 380 7.02 23.60 20.04
N ARG A 381 7.32 22.69 19.11
CA ARG A 381 7.93 21.40 19.46
C ARG A 381 9.26 21.73 20.12
N LYS A 382 9.45 21.24 21.35
CA LYS A 382 10.71 21.44 22.07
C LYS A 382 11.77 20.51 21.51
N LEU A 383 13.02 20.93 21.51
CA LEU A 383 14.16 20.06 21.25
C LEU A 383 14.15 18.89 22.26
N GLU A 384 14.28 17.67 21.75
CA GLU A 384 14.36 16.44 22.55
C GLU A 384 15.80 16.01 22.76
N TYR A 385 16.64 16.07 21.71
CA TYR A 385 18.06 15.77 21.80
C TYR A 385 18.80 16.34 20.58
N PHE A 386 20.12 16.45 20.69
CA PHE A 386 21.00 16.68 19.54
C PHE A 386 21.71 15.40 19.17
N ALA A 387 21.91 15.15 17.88
CA ALA A 387 22.57 13.95 17.40
C ALA A 387 23.29 14.17 16.08
N VAL A 388 24.27 13.30 15.82
CA VAL A 388 24.88 13.10 14.50
C VAL A 388 24.06 12.07 13.74
N GLN A 389 23.35 12.47 12.70
CA GLN A 389 22.63 11.54 11.82
C GLN A 389 23.60 10.84 10.86
N LEU A 390 23.46 9.52 10.75
CA LEU A 390 24.32 8.66 9.93
C LEU A 390 23.61 8.20 8.65
N PRO A 391 24.34 7.97 7.54
CA PRO A 391 23.75 7.43 6.32
C PRO A 391 23.28 5.97 6.51
N ALA A 392 21.97 5.75 6.56
CA ALA A 392 21.38 4.44 6.86
C ALA A 392 21.83 3.33 5.90
N THR A 393 22.03 3.63 4.61
CA THR A 393 22.52 2.68 3.61
C THR A 393 23.94 2.21 3.91
N ARG A 394 24.81 3.09 4.43
CA ARG A 394 26.19 2.75 4.81
C ARG A 394 26.22 1.90 6.07
N VAL A 395 25.42 2.25 7.08
CA VAL A 395 25.31 1.48 8.33
C VAL A 395 24.72 0.09 8.08
N THR A 396 23.71 -0.03 7.22
CA THR A 396 23.11 -1.33 6.87
C THR A 396 24.10 -2.23 6.16
N ARG A 397 24.85 -1.72 5.17
CA ARG A 397 25.91 -2.49 4.50
C ARG A 397 27.03 -2.90 5.46
N LEU A 398 27.37 -2.04 6.41
CA LEU A 398 28.36 -2.36 7.44
C LEU A 398 27.90 -3.56 8.28
N LEU A 399 26.65 -3.56 8.75
CA LEU A 399 26.06 -4.68 9.48
C LEU A 399 26.06 -5.97 8.65
N GLU A 400 25.68 -5.89 7.37
CA GLU A 400 25.71 -7.05 6.47
C GLU A 400 27.11 -7.62 6.30
N ASN A 401 28.13 -6.75 6.18
CA ASN A 401 29.52 -7.17 6.07
C ASN A 401 30.04 -7.80 7.36
N ILE A 402 29.74 -7.20 8.53
CA ILE A 402 30.17 -7.72 9.83
C ILE A 402 29.68 -9.15 10.05
N PHE A 403 28.43 -9.44 9.69
CA PHE A 403 27.83 -10.75 9.93
C PHE A 403 28.00 -11.73 8.76
N LYS A 404 28.69 -11.35 7.67
CA LYS A 404 28.80 -12.16 6.46
C LYS A 404 29.58 -13.46 6.70
N ASP A 405 30.66 -13.38 7.48
CA ASP A 405 31.60 -14.48 7.72
C ASP A 405 31.53 -14.99 9.18
N GLU A 406 30.47 -14.61 9.91
CA GLU A 406 30.27 -14.93 11.33
C GLU A 406 29.49 -16.23 11.55
N GLY A 407 29.77 -16.90 12.67
CA GLY A 407 29.13 -18.17 13.02
C GLY A 407 27.65 -18.03 13.42
N PRO A 408 26.85 -19.13 13.40
CA PRO A 408 25.40 -19.10 13.65
C PRO A 408 25.00 -18.46 14.98
N GLU A 409 25.83 -18.59 16.01
CA GLU A 409 25.54 -17.97 17.30
C GLU A 409 25.72 -16.45 17.31
N SER A 410 26.70 -15.93 16.56
CA SER A 410 26.96 -14.48 16.46
C SER A 410 25.85 -13.79 15.66
N VAL A 411 25.36 -14.44 14.60
CA VAL A 411 24.34 -13.88 13.70
C VAL A 411 22.92 -13.94 14.29
N LYS A 412 22.64 -14.87 15.21
CA LYS A 412 21.30 -15.14 15.76
C LYS A 412 20.49 -13.90 16.16
N MET A 413 21.11 -12.97 16.87
CA MET A 413 20.44 -11.73 17.31
C MET A 413 20.13 -10.81 16.11
N TYR A 414 21.09 -10.67 15.19
CA TYR A 414 20.92 -9.83 14.02
C TYR A 414 19.83 -10.38 13.07
N ASP A 415 19.79 -11.69 12.86
CA ASP A 415 18.75 -12.34 12.06
C ASP A 415 17.37 -12.22 12.71
N ALA A 416 17.28 -12.37 14.04
CA ALA A 416 16.03 -12.13 14.76
C ALA A 416 15.55 -10.68 14.59
N LEU A 417 16.46 -9.70 14.70
CA LEU A 417 16.15 -8.30 14.45
C LEU A 417 15.70 -8.06 12.99
N LYS A 418 16.28 -8.74 12.00
CA LYS A 418 15.83 -8.65 10.60
C LYS A 418 14.45 -9.26 10.40
N LEU A 419 14.24 -10.48 10.89
CA LEU A 419 12.99 -11.22 10.73
C LEU A 419 11.81 -10.45 11.33
N ASP A 420 12.01 -9.88 12.52
CA ASP A 420 10.99 -9.11 13.23
C ASP A 420 10.90 -7.63 12.76
N ARG A 421 11.72 -7.23 11.78
CA ARG A 421 11.81 -5.85 11.25
C ARG A 421 12.12 -4.81 12.33
N ARG A 422 13.15 -5.08 13.14
CA ARG A 422 13.54 -4.30 14.33
C ARG A 422 14.94 -3.71 14.28
N VAL A 423 15.63 -3.89 13.17
CA VAL A 423 16.74 -3.00 12.82
C VAL A 423 16.16 -1.59 12.58
N GLN A 424 16.76 -0.57 13.16
CA GLN A 424 16.35 0.81 12.99
C GLN A 424 16.45 1.22 11.51
N THR A 425 15.53 2.05 11.05
CA THR A 425 15.54 2.60 9.68
C THR A 425 16.38 3.87 9.58
N GLU A 426 16.64 4.52 10.72
CA GLU A 426 17.46 5.72 10.85
C GLU A 426 18.50 5.50 11.95
N PHE A 427 19.73 5.90 11.71
CA PHE A 427 20.83 5.71 12.64
C PHE A 427 21.40 7.05 13.04
N HIS A 428 21.68 7.20 14.32
CA HIS A 428 22.27 8.43 14.86
C HIS A 428 23.17 8.14 16.05
N VAL A 429 24.09 9.05 16.34
CA VAL A 429 24.84 9.10 17.61
C VAL A 429 24.32 10.29 18.40
N THR A 430 23.71 10.04 19.56
CA THR A 430 23.20 11.10 20.42
C THR A 430 24.36 11.90 21.02
N LEU A 431 24.35 13.22 20.82
CA LEU A 431 25.28 14.14 21.45
C LEU A 431 24.82 14.47 22.87
N ILE A 432 23.57 14.92 23.02
CA ILE A 432 23.00 15.25 24.33
C ILE A 432 21.47 15.16 24.28
N HIS A 433 20.86 14.58 25.32
CA HIS A 433 19.40 14.47 25.46
C HIS A 433 18.86 15.57 26.39
N ARG A 434 17.60 15.98 26.22
CA ARG A 434 16.96 17.04 27.03
C ARG A 434 16.96 16.77 28.54
N SER A 435 17.12 15.51 28.97
CA SER A 435 17.26 15.16 30.38
C SER A 435 18.55 15.74 30.99
N ALA A 436 19.52 16.08 30.15
CA ALA A 436 20.76 16.76 30.48
C ALA A 436 20.75 18.24 30.03
N SER A 437 19.57 18.88 29.87
CA SER A 437 19.49 20.27 29.41
C SER A 437 20.10 21.32 30.37
N GLY A 438 20.53 20.89 31.56
CA GLY A 438 21.30 21.73 32.49
C GLY A 438 22.79 21.80 32.19
N ASP A 439 23.29 20.96 31.27
CA ASP A 439 24.67 21.00 30.80
C ASP A 439 24.91 22.24 29.92
N PRO A 440 26.01 23.00 30.12
CA PRO A 440 26.35 24.16 29.28
C PRO A 440 26.37 23.84 27.78
N TYR A 441 26.76 22.63 27.40
CA TYR A 441 26.79 22.19 26.01
C TYR A 441 25.40 22.18 25.36
N TRP A 442 24.33 21.91 26.12
CA TRP A 442 22.96 22.04 25.61
C TRP A 442 22.65 23.46 25.15
N ALA A 443 23.07 24.47 25.92
CA ALA A 443 22.84 25.87 25.59
C ALA A 443 23.61 26.27 24.31
N THR A 444 24.87 25.85 24.18
CA THR A 444 25.67 26.05 22.96
C THR A 444 24.99 25.49 21.73
N LEU A 445 24.53 24.24 21.78
CA LEU A 445 23.85 23.58 20.66
C LEU A 445 22.48 24.20 20.36
N ALA A 446 21.75 24.62 21.39
CA ALA A 446 20.46 25.31 21.23
C ALA A 446 20.62 26.67 20.53
N ASP A 447 21.67 27.43 20.85
CA ASP A 447 21.98 28.70 20.19
C ASP A 447 22.38 28.48 18.73
N MET A 448 23.24 27.49 18.44
CA MET A 448 23.57 27.11 17.06
C MET A 448 22.32 26.69 16.28
N TYR A 449 21.42 25.93 16.91
CA TYR A 449 20.16 25.52 16.31
C TYR A 449 19.23 26.68 16.02
N ASN A 450 19.06 27.62 16.95
CA ASN A 450 18.18 28.78 16.74
C ASN A 450 18.70 29.66 15.60
N LYS A 451 20.01 29.93 15.55
CA LYS A 451 20.64 30.66 14.43
C LYS A 451 20.43 29.95 13.10
N ALA A 452 20.76 28.65 13.04
CA ALA A 452 20.63 27.87 11.81
C ALA A 452 19.16 27.70 11.38
N LYS A 453 18.22 27.65 12.33
CA LYS A 453 16.77 27.56 12.07
C LYS A 453 16.26 28.84 11.39
N GLU A 454 16.73 30.00 11.83
CA GLU A 454 16.40 31.29 11.21
C GLU A 454 17.00 31.41 9.81
N GLU A 455 18.30 31.13 9.66
CA GLU A 455 19.03 31.24 8.39
C GLU A 455 18.53 30.26 7.32
N GLN A 456 18.29 29.01 7.70
CA GLN A 456 17.89 27.95 6.76
C GLN A 456 16.36 27.83 6.62
N SER A 457 15.59 28.57 7.42
CA SER A 457 14.12 28.46 7.48
C SER A 457 13.64 27.00 7.60
N ASN A 458 14.36 26.19 8.37
CA ASN A 458 14.14 24.74 8.52
C ASN A 458 14.01 24.37 10.01
N LEU A 459 13.03 23.54 10.36
CA LEU A 459 12.79 23.08 11.73
C LEU A 459 13.81 22.05 12.24
N GLU A 460 14.59 21.44 11.36
CA GLU A 460 15.72 20.56 11.72
C GLU A 460 16.95 20.99 10.89
N PRO A 461 17.48 22.20 11.12
CA PRO A 461 18.55 22.77 10.31
C PRO A 461 19.83 21.94 10.47
N LYS A 462 20.68 21.99 9.44
CA LYS A 462 22.03 21.40 9.52
C LYS A 462 22.89 22.32 10.39
N LEU A 463 23.42 21.78 11.49
CA LEU A 463 24.29 22.54 12.40
C LEU A 463 25.76 22.44 12.02
N GLY A 464 26.17 21.28 11.49
CA GLY A 464 27.55 21.04 11.07
C GLY A 464 27.75 19.62 10.56
N LEU A 465 28.99 19.29 10.25
CA LEU A 465 29.43 17.96 9.83
C LEU A 465 30.26 17.33 10.93
N CYS A 466 30.08 16.02 11.15
CA CYS A 466 30.87 15.26 12.10
C CYS A 466 31.22 13.90 11.48
N THR A 467 32.49 13.55 11.52
CA THR A 467 32.98 12.23 11.11
C THR A 467 32.82 11.27 12.28
N VAL A 468 32.09 10.19 12.04
CA VAL A 468 31.80 9.15 13.02
C VAL A 468 32.56 7.88 12.64
N ARG A 469 33.56 7.54 13.45
CA ARG A 469 34.31 6.30 13.32
C ARG A 469 33.58 5.19 14.08
N ILE A 470 33.23 4.11 13.42
CA ILE A 470 32.63 2.93 14.04
C ILE A 470 33.73 1.95 14.43
N GLU A 471 33.78 1.54 15.70
CA GLU A 471 34.86 0.70 16.22
C GLU A 471 34.43 -0.75 16.47
N ARG A 472 33.27 -0.93 17.09
CA ARG A 472 32.77 -2.24 17.53
C ARG A 472 31.26 -2.30 17.44
N LEU A 473 30.74 -3.49 17.23
CA LEU A 473 29.33 -3.81 17.43
C LEU A 473 29.19 -4.57 18.74
N VAL A 474 28.32 -4.12 19.64
CA VAL A 474 28.08 -4.74 20.95
C VAL A 474 26.60 -5.08 21.09
N TRP A 475 26.27 -6.27 21.58
CA TRP A 475 24.89 -6.67 21.81
C TRP A 475 24.73 -7.68 22.94
N ASP A 476 23.51 -7.75 23.46
CA ASP A 476 23.03 -8.82 24.33
C ASP A 476 21.69 -9.38 23.80
N GLY A 477 20.96 -10.14 24.62
CA GLY A 477 19.63 -10.64 24.24
C GLY A 477 18.53 -9.58 24.13
N ARG A 478 18.84 -8.29 24.37
CA ARG A 478 17.87 -7.19 24.44
C ARG A 478 18.13 -6.12 23.40
N VAL A 479 19.37 -5.66 23.27
CA VAL A 479 19.73 -4.50 22.42
C VAL A 479 21.06 -4.73 21.70
N MET A 480 21.18 -4.16 20.51
CA MET A 480 22.40 -4.14 19.70
C MET A 480 22.76 -2.69 19.37
N ALA A 481 24.03 -2.32 19.52
CA ALA A 481 24.52 -0.95 19.27
C ALA A 481 25.97 -0.94 18.76
N PHE A 482 26.27 0.01 17.89
CA PHE A 482 27.64 0.33 17.49
C PHE A 482 28.30 1.25 18.49
N VAL A 483 29.53 0.96 18.88
CA VAL A 483 30.44 1.88 19.57
C VAL A 483 31.08 2.79 18.52
N ALA A 484 31.04 4.10 18.78
CA ALA A 484 31.49 5.11 17.85
C ALA A 484 32.50 6.06 18.51
N ARG A 485 33.34 6.71 17.70
CA ARG A 485 34.08 7.92 18.07
C ARG A 485 33.69 9.05 17.15
N LEU A 486 33.55 10.23 17.73
CA LEU A 486 33.23 11.45 17.01
C LEU A 486 34.54 12.20 16.75
N SER A 487 34.64 12.77 15.56
CA SER A 487 35.72 13.67 15.17
C SER A 487 35.13 14.76 14.29
N SER A 488 35.57 15.98 14.48
CA SER A 488 35.11 17.12 13.68
C SER A 488 36.18 17.51 12.67
N PRO A 489 35.83 17.67 11.39
CA PRO A 489 36.75 18.19 10.39
C PRO A 489 36.95 19.73 10.48
N GLY A 490 36.22 20.43 11.34
CA GLY A 490 36.32 21.89 11.55
C GLY A 490 36.57 22.28 13.01
N ASP A 491 36.45 23.59 13.31
CA ASP A 491 36.69 24.15 14.65
C ASP A 491 35.59 23.81 15.68
N GLU A 492 34.52 23.15 15.25
CA GLU A 492 33.37 22.78 16.09
C GLU A 492 33.67 21.50 16.87
N ASP A 493 33.61 21.55 18.21
CA ASP A 493 33.84 20.37 19.07
C ASP A 493 32.55 19.55 19.26
N TRP A 494 32.33 18.58 18.37
CA TRP A 494 31.19 17.66 18.45
C TRP A 494 31.49 16.46 19.37
N HIS A 495 30.99 16.51 20.61
CA HIS A 495 31.12 15.40 21.56
C HIS A 495 29.77 14.93 22.13
N THR A 496 29.75 13.72 22.71
CA THR A 496 28.58 13.17 23.40
C THR A 496 28.71 13.35 24.91
N THR A 497 27.59 13.55 25.60
CA THR A 497 27.50 13.51 27.07
C THR A 497 27.33 12.10 27.61
N ASN A 498 27.05 11.11 26.74
CA ASN A 498 26.98 9.72 27.16
C ASN A 498 28.39 9.19 27.45
N LYS A 499 28.53 8.28 28.42
CA LYS A 499 29.83 7.67 28.77
C LYS A 499 30.50 6.98 27.57
N VAL A 500 29.69 6.42 26.67
CA VAL A 500 30.13 5.80 25.41
C VAL A 500 29.32 6.40 24.25
N ALA A 501 30.00 6.98 23.27
CA ALA A 501 29.38 7.37 22.01
C ALA A 501 28.93 6.11 21.25
N HIS A 502 27.66 6.07 20.87
CA HIS A 502 27.10 4.89 20.22
C HIS A 502 25.92 5.20 19.30
N SER A 503 25.64 4.25 18.40
CA SER A 503 24.44 4.24 17.58
C SER A 503 23.66 2.94 17.80
N THR A 504 22.40 3.04 18.23
CA THR A 504 21.58 1.84 18.45
C THR A 504 21.20 1.22 17.11
N VAL A 505 21.37 -0.09 16.97
CA VAL A 505 21.01 -0.86 15.77
C VAL A 505 19.59 -1.40 15.85
N GLY A 506 19.15 -1.91 17.00
CA GLY A 506 17.83 -2.49 17.15
C GLY A 506 17.57 -3.08 18.54
N THR A 507 16.30 -3.39 18.83
CA THR A 507 15.87 -3.96 20.11
C THR A 507 15.01 -5.23 19.93
N ALA A 508 15.21 -6.23 20.80
CA ALA A 508 14.59 -7.56 20.70
C ALA A 508 13.08 -7.56 20.95
N ALA A 509 12.57 -6.67 21.81
CA ALA A 509 11.14 -6.51 22.17
C ALA A 509 10.70 -5.04 21.99
N ALA A 510 9.46 -4.76 21.55
CA ALA A 510 8.97 -3.39 21.38
C ALA A 510 8.87 -2.64 22.73
N ALA A 511 8.85 -3.39 23.83
CA ALA A 511 8.95 -2.87 25.19
C ALA A 511 10.37 -2.41 25.58
N ILE A 512 11.40 -2.83 24.84
CA ILE A 512 12.81 -2.49 25.08
C ILE A 512 13.11 -1.18 24.38
N LYS A 513 13.51 -0.17 25.15
CA LYS A 513 13.76 1.18 24.63
C LYS A 513 15.21 1.30 24.15
N PRO A 514 15.48 2.05 23.06
CA PRO A 514 16.85 2.29 22.58
C PRO A 514 17.81 2.85 23.63
N VAL A 515 17.30 3.60 24.63
CA VAL A 515 18.11 4.13 25.74
C VAL A 515 18.84 3.04 26.54
N GLU A 516 18.35 1.80 26.53
CA GLU A 516 19.00 0.65 27.18
C GLU A 516 20.39 0.34 26.59
N SER A 517 20.70 0.84 25.38
CA SER A 517 22.06 0.75 24.81
C SER A 517 23.11 1.45 25.68
N ASN A 518 22.77 2.53 26.39
CA ASN A 518 23.68 3.15 27.36
C ASN A 518 24.06 2.15 28.46
N ALA A 519 23.07 1.54 29.11
CA ALA A 519 23.29 0.58 30.17
C ALA A 519 24.04 -0.67 29.69
N LEU A 520 23.77 -1.14 28.46
CA LEU A 520 24.52 -2.23 27.85
C LEU A 520 26.01 -1.88 27.72
N LEU A 521 26.32 -0.69 27.17
CA LEU A 521 27.70 -0.30 26.88
C LEU A 521 28.48 0.05 28.16
N GLU A 522 27.82 0.63 29.16
CA GLU A 522 28.43 0.83 30.49
C GLU A 522 28.79 -0.51 31.13
N ARG A 523 27.85 -1.46 31.12
CA ARG A 523 28.09 -2.81 31.63
C ARG A 523 29.20 -3.50 30.84
N TRP A 524 29.22 -3.36 29.51
CA TRP A 524 30.27 -3.93 28.67
C TRP A 524 31.67 -3.39 29.02
N LEU A 525 31.81 -2.10 29.34
CA LEU A 525 33.08 -1.54 29.81
C LEU A 525 33.53 -2.09 31.18
N GLU A 526 32.59 -2.48 32.04
CA GLU A 526 32.87 -2.96 33.39
C GLU A 526 33.17 -4.46 33.45
N VAL A 527 32.37 -5.28 32.76
CA VAL A 527 32.45 -6.75 32.87
C VAL A 527 32.97 -7.44 31.61
N GLY A 528 33.12 -6.71 30.49
CA GLY A 528 33.56 -7.27 29.21
C GLY A 528 32.53 -8.16 28.50
N SER A 529 32.93 -8.72 27.37
CA SER A 529 32.14 -9.68 26.59
C SER A 529 32.48 -11.13 26.93
N GLY A 530 31.52 -12.04 26.67
CA GLY A 530 31.70 -13.47 26.87
C GLY A 530 30.42 -14.19 27.30
N GLY A 531 30.45 -15.53 27.27
CA GLY A 531 29.30 -16.37 27.63
C GLY A 531 28.80 -16.13 29.06
N ASN A 532 29.69 -15.79 29.99
CA ASN A 532 29.35 -15.54 31.40
C ASN A 532 28.67 -14.19 31.64
N THR A 533 28.89 -13.20 30.77
CA THR A 533 28.28 -11.87 30.89
C THR A 533 27.03 -11.72 30.03
N GLY A 534 26.84 -12.63 29.06
CA GLY A 534 25.75 -12.56 28.09
C GLY A 534 25.90 -11.42 27.08
N ILE A 535 27.03 -10.71 27.10
CA ILE A 535 27.36 -9.63 26.17
C ILE A 535 28.28 -10.21 25.10
N ARG A 536 27.96 -9.92 23.85
CA ARG A 536 28.81 -10.22 22.70
C ARG A 536 29.29 -8.92 22.08
N ASP A 537 30.51 -8.93 21.56
CA ASP A 537 31.04 -7.85 20.75
C ASP A 537 31.80 -8.40 19.54
N LEU A 538 31.80 -7.61 18.47
CA LEU A 538 32.61 -7.82 17.28
C LEU A 538 33.37 -6.55 16.97
N MET A 539 34.66 -6.71 16.68
CA MET A 539 35.46 -5.62 16.14
C MET A 539 35.02 -5.35 14.70
N VAL A 540 34.92 -4.07 14.34
CA VAL A 540 34.68 -3.71 12.94
C VAL A 540 36.03 -3.69 12.22
N ASP A 541 36.16 -4.53 11.21
CA ASP A 541 37.39 -4.63 10.42
C ASP A 541 37.66 -3.36 9.62
N GLY A 542 38.89 -2.87 9.74
CA GLY A 542 39.35 -1.64 9.09
C GLY A 542 38.92 -0.35 9.77
N VAL A 543 39.29 0.78 9.19
CA VAL A 543 38.86 2.11 9.65
C VAL A 543 37.57 2.46 8.92
N VAL A 544 36.44 2.31 9.61
CA VAL A 544 35.12 2.69 9.07
C VAL A 544 34.73 4.06 9.59
N GLU A 545 34.93 5.06 8.76
CA GLU A 545 34.50 6.44 9.01
C GLU A 545 33.27 6.79 8.18
N LEU A 546 32.26 7.35 8.84
CA LEU A 546 31.01 7.79 8.25
C LEU A 546 30.88 9.29 8.41
N GLU A 547 30.64 10.00 7.29
CA GLU A 547 30.28 11.41 7.35
C GLU A 547 28.84 11.53 7.85
N GLY A 548 28.68 12.20 8.99
CA GLY A 548 27.40 12.44 9.65
C GLY A 548 27.05 13.92 9.71
N VAL A 549 25.75 14.20 9.87
CA VAL A 549 25.22 15.56 9.93
C VAL A 549 24.68 15.85 11.33
N VAL A 550 25.15 16.91 11.97
CA VAL A 550 24.66 17.30 13.29
C VAL A 550 23.34 18.04 13.17
N ARG A 551 22.33 17.60 13.93
CA ARG A 551 20.98 18.20 13.97
C ARG A 551 20.39 18.21 15.37
N GLY A 552 19.51 19.17 15.61
CA GLY A 552 18.58 19.15 16.73
C GLY A 552 17.33 18.35 16.35
N VAL A 553 17.00 17.32 17.14
CA VAL A 553 15.82 16.48 16.94
C VAL A 553 14.71 16.96 17.86
N LEU A 554 13.57 17.29 17.27
CA LEU A 554 12.41 17.79 17.99
C LEU A 554 11.59 16.67 18.62
N GLN A 555 10.95 16.95 19.75
CA GLN A 555 9.97 16.07 20.38
C GLN A 555 8.98 15.55 19.35
N GLN A 556 8.90 14.22 19.25
CA GLN A 556 7.84 13.60 18.47
C GLN A 556 6.50 14.03 19.07
N ARG A 557 5.53 14.39 18.20
CA ARG A 557 4.18 14.72 18.66
C ARG A 557 3.59 13.46 19.28
N GLY A 558 3.51 13.42 20.61
CA GLY A 558 2.84 12.36 21.36
C GLY A 558 1.36 12.24 21.02
#